data_AF-A0A7D4UCN8-F1
#
_entry.id   AF-A0A7D4UCN8-F1
#
_cell.length_a   1.000
_cell.length_b   1.000
_cell.length_c   1.000
_cell.angle_alpha   90.00
_cell.angle_beta   90.00
_cell.angle_gamma   90.00
#
_symmetry.space_group_name_H-M   'P 1'
#
loop_
_entity.id
_entity.type
_entity.pdbx_description
1 polymer ?
#
loop_
_entity_poly.entity_id
_entity_poly.type
_entity_poly.pdbx_seq_one_letter_code
_entity_poly.pdbx_strand_id
1 'polypeptide(L)'
;MSGDTVELRSSATVVLPTQPSGWYDDGRGRMRWWDGYQWTNQTHFSGEHHSFANITVSGAWIHFGDLSQPVAGVMASFETAGDIGERSTLTRAAAGGLLFGPAGMITGAMFKKKVDRREFYISIDGPEQYWVAPVNPTLGLQARQFVAWVNSVSRHYFRR
;
A
#
# COMPACT_ATOMS: atom_id res chain seq x y z
N MET A 1 -65.07 20.78 -18.83
CA MET A 1 -63.63 21.02 -18.98
C MET A 1 -63.22 22.04 -17.93
N SER A 2 -62.69 21.58 -16.80
CA SER A 2 -62.07 22.44 -15.78
C SER A 2 -60.76 21.76 -15.45
N GLY A 3 -59.65 22.39 -15.86
CA GLY A 3 -58.30 21.89 -15.65
C GLY A 3 -57.79 22.47 -14.35
N ASP A 4 -57.68 21.63 -13.32
CA ASP A 4 -56.93 21.97 -12.11
C ASP A 4 -55.44 22.02 -12.46
N THR A 5 -54.91 23.24 -12.50
CA THR A 5 -53.48 23.52 -12.62
C THR A 5 -52.79 23.02 -11.35
N VAL A 6 -52.04 21.93 -11.47
CA VAL A 6 -51.14 21.45 -10.43
C VAL A 6 -49.99 22.46 -10.27
N GLU A 7 -50.00 23.23 -9.20
CA GLU A 7 -48.84 24.03 -8.79
C GLU A 7 -47.70 23.09 -8.40
N LEU A 8 -46.69 23.01 -9.26
CA LEU A 8 -45.41 22.39 -8.95
C LEU A 8 -44.71 23.25 -7.89
N ARG A 9 -44.76 22.80 -6.63
CA ARG A 9 -43.96 23.37 -5.53
C ARG A 9 -42.47 23.11 -5.80
N SER A 10 -41.87 23.99 -6.59
CA SER A 10 -40.44 24.00 -6.90
C SER A 10 -39.70 24.72 -5.77
N SER A 11 -39.36 23.98 -4.71
CA SER A 11 -38.31 24.38 -3.74
C SER A 11 -37.95 23.21 -2.82
N ALA A 12 -37.39 22.15 -3.40
CA ALA A 12 -36.50 21.28 -2.65
C ALA A 12 -35.08 21.83 -2.84
N THR A 13 -34.64 22.73 -1.96
CA THR A 13 -33.22 23.02 -1.84
C THR A 13 -32.56 21.73 -1.38
N VAL A 14 -31.87 21.04 -2.29
CA VAL A 14 -31.01 19.91 -1.93
C VAL A 14 -29.83 20.50 -1.17
N VAL A 15 -29.96 20.60 0.14
CA VAL A 15 -28.81 20.84 1.01
C VAL A 15 -28.02 19.55 1.02
N LEU A 16 -26.99 19.45 0.19
CA LEU A 16 -26.03 18.36 0.29
C LEU A 16 -25.38 18.46 1.67
N PRO A 17 -25.34 17.37 2.47
CA PRO A 17 -24.65 17.41 3.75
C PRO A 17 -23.17 17.76 3.52
N THR A 18 -22.71 18.85 4.12
CA THR A 18 -21.28 19.16 4.20
C THR A 18 -20.64 18.15 5.15
N GLN A 19 -19.84 17.25 4.60
CA GLN A 19 -19.16 16.21 5.37
C GLN A 19 -18.30 16.86 6.48
N PRO A 20 -18.52 16.52 7.77
CA PRO A 20 -17.77 17.14 8.85
C PRO A 20 -16.31 16.70 8.80
N SER A 21 -15.39 17.53 9.30
CA SER A 21 -13.99 17.13 9.43
C SER A 21 -13.87 15.87 10.28
N GLY A 22 -13.03 14.92 9.87
CA GLY A 22 -13.03 13.59 10.45
C GLY A 22 -12.18 12.57 9.73
N TRP A 23 -12.00 11.43 10.38
CA TRP A 23 -11.43 10.23 9.78
C TRP A 23 -12.51 9.45 9.04
N TYR A 24 -12.24 9.11 7.78
CA TYR A 24 -13.16 8.33 6.95
C TYR A 24 -12.40 7.21 6.26
N ASP A 25 -13.06 6.08 6.05
CA ASP A 25 -12.51 4.94 5.33
C ASP A 25 -12.07 5.35 3.91
N ASP A 26 -10.84 5.01 3.53
CA ASP A 26 -10.29 5.25 2.19
C ASP A 26 -10.55 4.08 1.22
N GLY A 27 -11.27 3.06 1.68
CA GLY A 27 -11.60 1.83 0.95
C GLY A 27 -10.46 0.81 0.91
N ARG A 28 -9.33 1.10 1.56
CA ARG A 28 -8.11 0.30 1.49
C ARG A 28 -7.65 -0.22 2.85
N GLY A 29 -8.55 -0.33 3.83
CA GLY A 29 -8.17 -0.74 5.19
C GLY A 29 -7.40 0.35 5.95
N ARG A 30 -7.45 1.60 5.45
CA ARG A 30 -7.02 2.81 6.14
C ARG A 30 -8.17 3.80 6.25
N MET A 31 -8.02 4.75 7.16
CA MET A 31 -8.80 5.96 7.25
C MET A 31 -7.94 7.11 6.76
N ARG A 32 -8.55 8.05 6.06
CA ARG A 32 -7.94 9.31 5.64
C ARG A 32 -8.66 10.48 6.30
N TRP A 33 -7.91 11.50 6.68
CA TRP A 33 -8.49 12.68 7.33
C TRP A 33 -9.06 13.66 6.30
N TRP A 34 -10.34 13.99 6.43
CA TRP A 34 -11.03 15.10 5.79
C TRP A 34 -10.99 16.32 6.71
N ASP A 35 -10.50 17.46 6.24
CA ASP A 35 -10.37 18.67 7.08
C ASP A 35 -11.61 19.58 7.05
N GLY A 36 -12.65 19.20 6.29
CA GLY A 36 -13.84 20.03 6.04
C GLY A 36 -13.87 20.64 4.63
N TYR A 37 -12.73 20.70 3.94
CA TYR A 37 -12.58 21.25 2.60
C TYR A 37 -11.92 20.29 1.62
N GLN A 38 -10.97 19.48 2.10
CA GLN A 38 -10.20 18.53 1.30
C GLN A 38 -9.72 17.33 2.11
N TRP A 39 -9.36 16.27 1.39
CA TRP A 39 -8.65 15.13 1.96
C TRP A 39 -7.18 15.48 2.17
N THR A 40 -6.68 15.34 3.40
CA THR A 40 -5.27 15.56 3.73
C THR A 40 -4.44 14.29 3.50
N ASN A 41 -3.11 14.34 3.63
CA ASN A 41 -2.26 13.15 3.54
C ASN A 41 -2.20 12.34 4.85
N GLN A 42 -2.91 12.75 5.89
CA GLN A 42 -2.94 12.01 7.14
C GLN A 42 -3.76 10.73 6.93
N THR A 43 -3.13 9.58 7.21
CA THR A 43 -3.76 8.26 7.13
C THR A 43 -3.52 7.50 8.43
N HIS A 44 -4.49 6.67 8.83
CA HIS A 44 -4.41 5.74 9.97
C HIS A 44 -4.99 4.39 9.57
N PHE A 45 -4.55 3.28 10.18
CA PHE A 45 -5.18 1.98 9.92
C PHE A 45 -6.47 1.83 10.73
N SER A 46 -7.54 1.33 10.10
CA SER A 46 -8.89 1.24 10.71
C SER A 46 -9.05 0.06 11.69
N GLY A 47 -7.99 -0.72 11.96
CA GLY A 47 -8.05 -1.90 12.85
C GLY A 47 -6.68 -2.49 13.19
N GLU A 48 -6.68 -3.79 13.53
CA GLU A 48 -5.44 -4.55 13.77
C GLU A 48 -4.61 -4.59 12.49
N HIS A 49 -3.36 -4.17 12.63
CA HIS A 49 -2.39 -4.16 11.54
C HIS A 49 -1.08 -4.75 12.05
N HIS A 50 -0.38 -5.45 11.16
CA HIS A 50 0.96 -5.95 11.44
C HIS A 50 1.93 -5.25 10.52
N SER A 51 2.96 -4.62 11.09
CA SER A 51 3.95 -3.85 10.35
C SER A 51 5.36 -4.40 10.53
N PHE A 52 6.11 -4.48 9.43
CA PHE A 52 7.53 -4.80 9.44
C PHE A 52 8.21 -4.13 8.24
N ALA A 53 9.36 -3.47 8.46
CA ALA A 53 10.13 -2.82 7.38
C ALA A 53 9.28 -1.88 6.47
N ASN A 54 8.41 -1.06 7.07
CA ASN A 54 7.45 -0.18 6.38
C ASN A 54 6.38 -0.89 5.52
N ILE A 55 6.37 -2.23 5.51
CA ILE A 55 5.28 -3.02 4.95
C ILE A 55 4.26 -3.21 6.05
N THR A 56 3.01 -2.84 5.80
CA THR A 56 1.91 -3.04 6.75
C THR A 56 0.82 -3.84 6.08
N VAL A 57 0.27 -4.84 6.77
CA VAL A 57 -0.92 -5.57 6.31
C VAL A 57 -2.07 -5.22 7.26
N SER A 58 -3.19 -4.77 6.69
CA SER A 58 -4.42 -4.39 7.38
C SER A 58 -5.61 -5.02 6.66
N GLY A 59 -6.22 -6.03 7.26
CA GLY A 59 -7.33 -6.76 6.64
C GLY A 59 -6.96 -7.36 5.28
N ALA A 60 -7.70 -6.98 4.23
CA ALA A 60 -7.52 -7.45 2.85
C ALA A 60 -6.46 -6.67 2.06
N TRP A 61 -5.75 -5.74 2.71
CA TRP A 61 -4.82 -4.82 2.06
C TRP A 61 -3.41 -4.96 2.63
N ILE A 62 -2.43 -4.79 1.75
CA ILE A 62 -1.02 -4.60 2.10
C ILE A 62 -0.58 -3.22 1.63
N HIS A 63 0.29 -2.59 2.41
CA HIS A 63 0.70 -1.20 2.27
C HIS A 63 2.21 -1.08 2.30
N PHE A 64 2.73 -0.13 1.53
CA PHE A 64 4.12 0.31 1.61
C PHE A 64 4.16 1.84 1.51
N GLY A 65 4.31 2.50 2.66
CA GLY A 65 4.06 3.94 2.77
C GLY A 65 2.63 4.30 2.36
N ASP A 66 2.48 5.24 1.43
CA ASP A 66 1.17 5.70 0.94
C ASP A 66 0.52 4.73 -0.06
N LEU A 67 1.30 3.77 -0.58
CA LEU A 67 0.85 2.84 -1.59
C LEU A 67 0.16 1.65 -0.96
N SER A 68 -0.75 1.05 -1.70
CA SER A 68 -1.56 -0.06 -1.22
C SER A 68 -1.97 -0.93 -2.39
N GLN A 69 -2.10 -2.22 -2.15
CA GLN A 69 -2.68 -3.17 -3.08
C GLN A 69 -3.43 -4.26 -2.31
N PRO A 70 -4.35 -5.00 -2.96
CA PRO A 70 -4.97 -6.16 -2.34
C PRO A 70 -3.91 -7.18 -1.89
N VAL A 71 -4.10 -7.77 -0.71
CA VAL A 71 -3.20 -8.83 -0.22
C VAL A 71 -3.42 -10.15 -0.96
N ALA A 72 -4.59 -10.33 -1.58
CA ALA A 72 -4.90 -11.53 -2.35
C ALA A 72 -3.98 -11.66 -3.56
N GLY A 73 -3.29 -12.80 -3.67
CA GLY A 73 -2.36 -13.08 -4.78
C GLY A 73 -0.96 -12.49 -4.58
N VAL A 74 -0.70 -11.81 -3.46
CA VAL A 74 0.64 -11.36 -3.10
C VAL A 74 1.53 -12.53 -2.71
N MET A 75 2.78 -12.50 -3.16
CA MET A 75 3.86 -13.38 -2.71
C MET A 75 4.96 -12.56 -2.05
N ALA A 76 5.28 -12.88 -0.80
CA ALA A 76 6.39 -12.29 -0.07
C ALA A 76 7.60 -13.22 -0.10
N SER A 77 8.80 -12.66 -0.28
CA SER A 77 10.08 -13.37 -0.15
C SER A 77 11.06 -12.60 0.72
N PHE A 78 11.92 -13.34 1.41
CA PHE A 78 13.09 -12.80 2.12
C PHE A 78 14.32 -13.07 1.27
N GLU A 79 15.06 -12.02 0.93
CA GLU A 79 16.10 -12.02 -0.10
C GLU A 79 17.39 -11.38 0.42
N THR A 80 18.52 -11.78 -0.14
CA THR A 80 19.79 -11.07 0.00
C THR A 80 19.97 -10.07 -1.13
N ALA A 81 20.92 -9.14 -0.99
CA ALA A 81 21.27 -8.20 -2.06
C ALA A 81 21.64 -8.89 -3.39
N GLY A 82 22.20 -10.12 -3.35
CA GLY A 82 22.52 -10.89 -4.55
C GLY A 82 21.28 -11.40 -5.28
N ASP A 83 20.29 -11.89 -4.52
CA ASP A 83 19.06 -12.48 -5.09
C ASP A 83 18.20 -11.45 -5.82
N ILE A 84 18.17 -10.20 -5.35
CA ILE A 84 17.42 -9.10 -6.00
C ILE A 84 18.01 -8.77 -7.37
N GLY A 85 19.33 -8.73 -7.49
CA GLY A 85 20.01 -8.35 -8.74
C GLY A 85 19.78 -9.33 -9.89
N GLU A 86 19.47 -10.59 -9.57
CA GLU A 86 19.23 -11.65 -10.57
C GLU A 86 17.77 -11.69 -11.06
N ARG A 87 16.82 -11.02 -10.37
CA ARG A 87 15.40 -11.03 -10.77
C ARG A 87 15.10 -9.99 -11.85
N SER A 88 14.81 -10.48 -13.06
CA SER A 88 14.38 -9.71 -14.25
C SER A 88 13.00 -9.03 -14.12
N THR A 89 12.39 -8.99 -12.93
CA THR A 89 11.07 -8.36 -12.69
C THR A 89 11.12 -6.83 -12.57
N LEU A 90 12.29 -6.23 -12.78
CA LEU A 90 12.53 -4.78 -12.89
C LEU A 90 11.58 -4.04 -13.85
N THR A 91 10.98 -4.72 -14.83
CA THR A 91 10.00 -4.13 -15.78
C THR A 91 8.62 -3.87 -15.15
N ARG A 92 8.30 -4.44 -13.98
CA ARG A 92 7.01 -4.30 -13.28
C ARG A 92 7.06 -3.49 -11.98
N ALA A 93 8.12 -2.71 -11.77
CA ALA A 93 8.23 -1.81 -10.63
C ALA A 93 7.28 -0.59 -10.81
N ALA A 94 6.01 -0.77 -10.47
CA ALA A 94 5.07 0.34 -10.30
C ALA A 94 5.14 0.85 -8.86
N ALA A 95 5.54 2.12 -8.74
CA ALA A 95 5.43 3.02 -7.57
C ALA A 95 5.50 2.33 -6.20
N GLY A 96 6.65 2.44 -5.53
CA GLY A 96 6.78 2.06 -4.11
C GLY A 96 8.18 1.71 -3.67
N GLY A 97 9.06 2.71 -3.69
CA GLY A 97 10.38 2.61 -3.10
C GLY A 97 11.41 1.96 -4.01
N LEU A 98 12.14 2.84 -4.71
CA LEU A 98 13.50 2.60 -5.21
C LEU A 98 13.64 1.50 -6.25
N LEU A 99 13.25 1.79 -7.49
CA LEU A 99 14.11 1.33 -8.57
C LEU A 99 14.39 2.38 -9.66
N PHE A 100 13.48 3.27 -10.06
CA PHE A 100 13.80 4.35 -11.02
C PHE A 100 12.87 5.58 -10.94
N GLY A 101 13.23 6.63 -10.21
CA GLY A 101 12.51 7.92 -10.18
C GLY A 101 13.48 9.10 -10.07
N PRO A 102 13.07 10.37 -10.25
CA PRO A 102 14.02 11.50 -10.45
C PRO A 102 14.91 11.84 -9.23
N ALA A 103 14.73 11.17 -8.08
CA ALA A 103 15.67 11.16 -6.94
C ALA A 103 16.26 9.77 -6.63
N GLY A 104 15.87 8.75 -7.40
CA GLY A 104 16.35 7.36 -7.37
C GLY A 104 17.11 7.05 -8.64
N MET A 105 18.32 7.61 -8.75
CA MET A 105 19.32 7.17 -9.70
C MET A 105 19.99 5.92 -9.12
N ILE A 106 19.65 4.73 -9.60
CA ILE A 106 20.67 3.68 -9.67
C ILE A 106 21.60 4.16 -10.79
N THR A 107 22.50 5.08 -10.48
CA THR A 107 23.69 5.27 -11.29
C THR A 107 24.41 3.92 -11.25
N GLY A 108 24.88 3.42 -12.39
CA GLY A 108 25.89 2.35 -12.46
C GLY A 108 27.19 2.65 -11.68
N ALA A 109 27.23 3.74 -10.89
CA ALA A 109 28.27 4.10 -9.94
C ALA A 109 28.00 3.65 -8.49
N MET A 110 26.76 3.28 -8.10
CA MET A 110 26.46 2.80 -6.73
C MET A 110 26.79 1.31 -6.51
N PHE A 111 27.03 0.54 -7.57
CA PHE A 111 27.62 -0.80 -7.49
C PHE A 111 29.12 -0.79 -7.09
N LYS A 112 29.75 0.39 -6.94
CA LYS A 112 31.14 0.52 -6.47
C LYS A 112 31.28 0.72 -4.96
N LYS A 113 30.20 1.01 -4.23
CA LYS A 113 30.24 0.86 -2.77
C LYS A 113 30.25 -0.64 -2.54
N LYS A 114 31.23 -1.19 -1.83
CA LYS A 114 31.25 -2.62 -1.46
C LYS A 114 29.86 -2.97 -0.95
N VAL A 115 29.06 -3.64 -1.78
CA VAL A 115 27.74 -4.13 -1.41
C VAL A 115 28.00 -5.07 -0.26
N ASP A 116 27.63 -4.65 0.95
CA ASP A 116 27.76 -5.50 2.10
C ASP A 116 26.73 -6.61 1.90
N ARG A 117 27.19 -7.83 1.59
CA ARG A 117 26.34 -9.01 1.35
C ARG A 117 25.47 -9.39 2.54
N ARG A 118 25.58 -8.66 3.65
CA ARG A 118 24.79 -8.80 4.86
C ARG A 118 23.45 -8.08 4.78
N GLU A 119 23.21 -7.25 3.77
CA GLU A 119 21.91 -6.59 3.60
C GLU A 119 20.84 -7.60 3.19
N PHE A 120 19.79 -7.66 4.01
CA PHE A 120 18.60 -8.44 3.74
C PHE A 120 17.47 -7.54 3.28
N TYR A 121 16.56 -8.13 2.52
CA TYR A 121 15.42 -7.46 1.95
C TYR A 121 14.18 -8.33 2.06
N ILE A 122 13.02 -7.70 2.09
CA ILE A 122 11.75 -8.35 1.81
C ILE A 122 11.26 -7.84 0.47
N SER A 123 10.94 -8.75 -0.44
CA SER A 123 10.22 -8.43 -1.67
C SER A 123 8.76 -8.84 -1.54
N ILE A 124 7.87 -8.01 -2.09
CA ILE A 124 6.44 -8.24 -2.21
C ILE A 124 6.10 -8.21 -3.69
N ASP A 125 5.79 -9.37 -4.26
CA ASP A 125 5.32 -9.53 -5.64
C ASP A 125 3.80 -9.65 -5.62
N GLY A 126 3.13 -8.54 -5.92
CA GLY A 126 1.68 -8.45 -5.93
C GLY A 126 1.10 -8.32 -7.34
N PRO A 127 -0.23 -8.46 -7.48
CA PRO A 127 -0.91 -8.38 -8.77
C PRO A 127 -0.80 -6.99 -9.41
N GLU A 128 -0.64 -5.94 -8.60
CA GLU A 128 -0.60 -4.56 -9.07
C GLU A 128 0.82 -3.97 -8.99
N GLN A 129 1.57 -4.31 -7.94
CA GLN A 129 2.82 -3.64 -7.61
C GLN A 129 3.86 -4.62 -7.07
N TYR A 130 5.12 -4.35 -7.38
CA TYR A 130 6.28 -5.02 -6.79
C TYR A 130 7.00 -4.05 -5.85
N TRP A 131 7.21 -4.45 -4.60
CA TRP A 131 7.91 -3.65 -3.59
C TRP A 131 9.13 -4.37 -3.03
N VAL A 132 10.15 -3.61 -2.65
CA VAL A 132 11.34 -4.11 -1.96
C VAL A 132 11.62 -3.24 -0.75
N ALA A 133 11.71 -3.85 0.42
CA ALA A 133 11.97 -3.18 1.68
C ALA A 133 13.29 -3.67 2.30
N PRO A 134 14.22 -2.79 2.66
CA PRO A 134 15.45 -3.18 3.35
C PRO A 134 15.13 -3.66 4.77
N VAL A 135 15.87 -4.67 5.23
CA VAL A 135 15.72 -5.30 6.54
C VAL A 135 17.03 -5.19 7.31
N ASN A 136 16.94 -4.79 8.58
CA ASN A 136 18.09 -4.82 9.47
C ASN A 136 18.59 -6.27 9.61
N PRO A 137 19.89 -6.55 9.36
CA PRO A 137 20.43 -7.91 9.40
C PRO A 137 20.20 -8.66 10.71
N THR A 138 20.09 -7.94 11.84
CA THR A 138 19.81 -8.55 13.16
C THR A 138 18.37 -9.04 13.30
N LEU A 139 17.46 -8.59 12.43
CA LEU A 139 16.03 -8.92 12.45
C LEU A 139 15.65 -10.01 11.44
N GLY A 140 16.61 -10.77 10.93
CA GLY A 140 16.37 -11.76 9.87
C GLY A 140 15.39 -12.87 10.26
N LEU A 141 15.31 -13.25 11.54
CA LEU A 141 14.32 -14.23 12.01
C LEU A 141 12.90 -13.64 11.95
N GLN A 142 12.70 -12.42 12.48
CA GLN A 142 11.40 -11.74 12.43
C GLN A 142 10.96 -11.49 10.98
N ALA A 143 11.89 -11.14 10.09
CA ALA A 143 11.60 -10.92 8.68
C ALA A 143 11.07 -12.18 8.00
N ARG A 144 11.69 -13.35 8.24
CA ARG A 144 11.19 -14.63 7.70
C ARG A 144 9.83 -15.01 8.27
N GLN A 145 9.60 -14.75 9.56
CA GLN A 145 8.30 -14.97 10.19
C GLN A 145 7.22 -14.07 9.58
N PHE A 146 7.53 -12.79 9.38
CA PHE A 146 6.65 -11.83 8.72
C PHE A 146 6.32 -12.27 7.29
N VAL A 147 7.32 -12.66 6.50
CA VAL A 147 7.12 -13.19 5.14
C VAL A 147 6.20 -14.42 5.13
N ALA A 148 6.45 -15.39 6.02
CA ALA A 148 5.60 -16.57 6.14
C ALA A 148 4.15 -16.21 6.50
N TRP A 149 3.98 -15.23 7.39
CA TRP A 149 2.69 -14.71 7.79
C TRP A 149 1.97 -13.99 6.63
N VAL A 150 2.62 -13.07 5.91
CA VAL A 150 2.05 -12.39 4.72
C VAL A 150 1.56 -13.41 3.70
N ASN A 151 2.36 -14.43 3.41
CA ASN A 151 1.98 -15.50 2.48
C ASN A 151 0.78 -16.32 2.98
N SER A 152 0.63 -16.49 4.29
CA SER A 152 -0.55 -17.12 4.88
C SER A 152 -1.80 -16.27 4.71
N VAL A 153 -1.69 -14.96 4.97
CA VAL A 153 -2.78 -13.99 4.78
C VAL A 153 -3.21 -13.92 3.31
N SER A 154 -2.25 -13.80 2.38
CA SER A 154 -2.53 -13.78 0.94
C SER A 154 -3.33 -15.01 0.49
N ARG A 155 -2.91 -16.22 0.89
CA ARG A 155 -3.65 -17.45 0.58
C ARG A 155 -5.05 -17.49 1.18
N HIS A 156 -5.24 -16.90 2.36
CA HIS A 156 -6.55 -16.82 3.00
C HIS A 156 -7.51 -15.95 2.18
N TYR A 157 -7.07 -14.76 1.75
CA TYR A 157 -7.90 -13.85 0.97
C TYR A 157 -8.08 -14.29 -0.49
N PHE A 158 -7.12 -15.00 -1.08
CA PHE A 158 -7.24 -15.53 -2.44
C PHE A 158 -8.33 -16.61 -2.58
N ARG A 159 -8.71 -17.28 -1.49
CA ARG A 159 -9.71 -18.36 -1.49
C ARG A 159 -11.13 -17.90 -1.13
N ARG A 160 -11.33 -16.62 -0.87
CA ARG A 160 -12.64 -16.02 -0.55
C ARG A 160 -13.24 -15.39 -1.80
#